data_AF-A0AAV0IR71-F1
#
_entry.id   AF-A0AAV0IR71-F1
#
_cell.length_a   1.000
_cell.length_b   1.000
_cell.length_c   1.000
_cell.angle_alpha   90.00
_cell.angle_beta   90.00
_cell.angle_gamma   90.00
#
_symmetry.space_group_name_H-M   'P 1'
#
loop_
_entity.id
_entity.type
_entity.pdbx_description
1 polymer ?
#
loop_
_entity_poly.entity_id
_entity_poly.type
_entity_poly.pdbx_seq_one_letter_code
_entity_poly.pdbx_strand_id
1 'polypeptide(L)'
;MIFGKKLISLDVIGYLNIYRYDPRELPRLAKTDGEREWYFYVPRDRKHGGSNGRPNRTTEKGFWKETRSDQKIWRLSEPERQIGLRKTLVFYQGRAPRGTKTDWVMNEYRLPDSSSLP
;
A
#
# COMPACT_ATOMS: atom_id res chain seq x y z
N MET A 1 -8.96 0.87 17.48
CA MET A 1 -9.77 1.93 16.86
C MET A 1 -8.93 3.19 16.84
N ILE A 2 -8.67 3.77 15.68
CA ILE A 2 -7.89 5.01 15.56
C ILE A 2 -8.89 6.17 15.74
N PHE A 3 -8.88 6.82 16.92
CA PHE A 3 -9.76 7.96 17.20
C PHE A 3 -9.17 9.23 16.57
N GLY A 4 -9.50 9.46 15.30
CA GLY A 4 -9.38 10.75 14.63
C GLY A 4 -10.72 11.49 14.70
N LYS A 5 -10.66 12.80 14.91
CA LYS A 5 -11.80 13.73 14.83
C LYS A 5 -12.78 13.32 13.73
N LYS A 6 -14.09 13.40 14.02
CA LYS A 6 -15.24 13.10 13.16
C LYS A 6 -15.27 13.94 11.87
N LEU A 7 -14.24 13.82 11.05
CA LEU A 7 -14.27 14.08 9.62
C LEU A 7 -14.99 12.87 9.07
N ILE A 8 -16.24 13.08 8.66
CA ILE A 8 -17.09 12.18 7.89
C ILE A 8 -16.42 10.82 7.67
N SER A 9 -16.76 9.84 8.51
CA SER A 9 -16.40 8.43 8.32
C SER A 9 -17.12 7.95 7.06
N LEU A 10 -16.69 8.46 5.90
CA LEU A 10 -16.93 7.88 4.61
C LEU A 10 -16.15 6.58 4.65
N ASP A 11 -16.87 5.52 4.96
CA ASP A 11 -16.39 4.16 4.99
C ASP A 11 -16.16 3.68 3.54
N VAL A 12 -15.25 4.35 2.83
CA VAL A 12 -15.01 4.23 1.38
C VAL A 12 -13.80 3.38 1.05
N ILE A 13 -12.92 3.13 2.02
CA ILE A 13 -11.72 2.30 1.89
C ILE A 13 -11.94 0.98 2.63
N GLY A 14 -11.94 -0.13 1.90
CA GLY A 14 -12.09 -1.46 2.48
C GLY A 14 -10.78 -2.06 3.00
N TYR A 15 -10.87 -3.01 3.93
CA TYR A 15 -9.73 -3.83 4.35
C TYR A 15 -9.57 -5.04 3.42
N LEU A 16 -8.41 -5.21 2.81
CA LEU A 16 -8.11 -6.33 1.92
C LEU A 16 -6.61 -6.63 1.91
N ASN A 17 -6.24 -7.91 2.02
CA ASN A 17 -4.87 -8.32 1.74
C ASN A 17 -4.65 -8.44 0.23
N ILE A 18 -4.31 -7.32 -0.41
CA ILE A 18 -4.17 -7.21 -1.87
C ILE A 18 -3.07 -8.10 -2.47
N TYR A 19 -2.10 -8.55 -1.67
CA TYR A 19 -1.02 -9.41 -2.17
C TYR A 19 -1.47 -10.84 -2.50
N ARG A 20 -2.72 -11.18 -2.19
CA ARG A 20 -3.34 -12.47 -2.55
C ARG A 20 -4.03 -12.47 -3.91
N TYR A 21 -4.09 -11.33 -4.60
CA TYR A 21 -4.89 -11.15 -5.82
C TYR A 21 -4.04 -10.62 -6.97
N ASP A 22 -4.45 -10.90 -8.21
CA ASP A 22 -3.90 -10.22 -9.38
C ASP A 22 -4.40 -8.76 -9.39
N PRO A 23 -3.56 -7.78 -9.76
CA PRO A 23 -3.98 -6.38 -9.78
C PRO A 23 -5.21 -6.11 -10.65
N ARG A 24 -5.47 -6.90 -11.70
CA ARG A 24 -6.67 -6.77 -12.54
C ARG A 24 -7.98 -7.12 -11.84
N GLU A 25 -7.90 -7.85 -10.72
CA GLU A 25 -9.05 -8.24 -9.92
C GLU A 25 -9.38 -7.18 -8.86
N LEU A 26 -8.38 -6.39 -8.43
CA LEU A 26 -8.53 -5.39 -7.38
C LEU A 26 -9.68 -4.40 -7.61
N PRO A 27 -9.90 -3.84 -8.82
CA PRO A 27 -11.02 -2.93 -9.06
C PRO A 27 -12.37 -3.46 -8.58
N ARG A 28 -12.64 -4.75 -8.80
CA ARG A 28 -13.90 -5.41 -8.43
C ARG A 28 -14.02 -5.69 -6.93
N LEU A 29 -12.91 -5.67 -6.21
CA LEU A 29 -12.83 -5.92 -4.77
C LEU A 29 -12.81 -4.61 -3.97
N ALA A 30 -12.70 -3.46 -4.64
CA ALA A 30 -12.74 -2.16 -4.01
C ALA A 30 -14.13 -1.87 -3.46
N LYS A 31 -14.18 -1.22 -2.29
CA LYS A 31 -15.45 -0.86 -1.65
C LYS A 31 -16.21 0.24 -2.39
N THR A 32 -15.48 1.11 -3.06
CA THR A 32 -16.02 2.20 -3.87
C THR A 32 -15.54 2.00 -5.30
N ASP A 33 -16.45 2.22 -6.25
CA ASP A 33 -16.07 2.19 -7.66
C ASP A 33 -15.20 3.41 -7.97
N GLY A 34 -14.13 3.16 -8.72
CA GLY A 34 -13.13 4.15 -9.08
C GLY A 34 -12.78 3.98 -10.54
N GLU A 35 -12.70 5.06 -11.30
CA GLU A 35 -12.45 4.97 -12.75
C GLU A 35 -11.02 4.51 -13.08
N ARG A 36 -10.04 4.92 -12.26
CA ARG A 36 -8.61 4.67 -12.51
C ARG A 36 -7.79 4.32 -11.26
N GLU A 37 -8.36 4.49 -10.08
CA GLU A 37 -7.67 4.32 -8.81
C GLU A 37 -8.57 3.64 -7.80
N TRP A 38 -7.98 2.74 -7.00
CA TRP A 38 -8.69 2.01 -5.95
C TRP A 38 -7.85 1.98 -4.68
N TYR A 39 -8.52 2.08 -3.54
CA TYR A 39 -7.90 2.27 -2.23
C TYR A 39 -8.23 1.10 -1.31
N PHE A 40 -7.20 0.59 -0.62
CA PHE A 40 -7.31 -0.54 0.30
C PHE A 40 -6.49 -0.31 1.57
N TYR A 41 -7.05 -0.69 2.71
CA TYR A 41 -6.27 -0.94 3.92
C TYR A 41 -5.73 -2.37 3.88
N VAL A 42 -4.40 -2.49 3.87
CA VAL A 42 -3.70 -3.78 3.80
C VAL A 42 -3.07 -4.09 5.15
N PRO A 43 -3.24 -5.31 5.70
CA PRO A 43 -2.54 -5.71 6.91
C PRO A 43 -1.03 -5.60 6.75
N ARG A 44 -0.36 -4.89 7.67
CA ARG A 44 1.10 -4.83 7.71
C ARG A 44 1.60 -5.96 8.61
N ASP A 45 2.29 -6.95 8.03
CA ASP A 45 2.93 -8.02 8.79
C ASP A 45 4.09 -7.44 9.63
N ARG A 46 3.78 -6.98 10.85
CA ARG A 46 4.78 -6.66 11.88
C ARG A 46 5.08 -7.91 12.70
N LYS A 47 5.62 -8.96 12.08
CA LYS A 47 6.16 -10.07 12.88
C LYS A 47 7.39 -9.55 13.64
N HIS A 48 7.30 -9.61 14.97
CA HIS A 48 8.44 -9.42 15.86
C HIS A 48 9.53 -10.45 15.49
N GLY A 49 10.70 -9.96 15.08
CA GLY A 49 11.91 -10.76 14.90
C GLY A 49 12.00 -11.56 13.59
N GLY A 50 12.99 -11.22 12.76
CA GLY A 50 13.62 -12.16 11.82
C GLY A 50 13.42 -11.92 10.33
N SER A 51 12.30 -11.34 9.91
CA SER A 51 12.11 -10.83 8.54
C SER A 51 12.17 -9.31 8.61
N ASN A 52 12.81 -8.65 7.63
CA ASN A 52 12.97 -7.17 7.56
C ASN A 52 11.63 -6.39 7.41
N GLY A 53 10.50 -6.91 7.92
CA GLY A 53 9.19 -6.28 7.93
C GLY A 53 8.61 -6.05 6.53
N ARG A 54 9.20 -6.67 5.51
CA ARG A 54 8.76 -6.53 4.12
C ARG A 54 7.63 -7.53 3.84
N PRO A 55 6.45 -7.07 3.43
CA PRO A 55 5.37 -7.96 3.02
C PRO A 55 5.84 -8.87 1.89
N ASN A 56 5.38 -10.13 1.87
CA ASN A 56 5.55 -10.95 0.68
C ASN A 56 4.71 -10.33 -0.44
N ARG A 57 5.40 -9.74 -1.41
CA ARG A 57 4.83 -8.99 -2.53
C ARG A 57 4.63 -9.86 -3.77
N THR A 58 4.66 -11.19 -3.59
CA THR A 58 4.43 -12.18 -4.64
C THR A 58 2.96 -12.62 -4.61
N THR A 59 2.32 -12.54 -5.76
CA THR A 59 1.00 -13.11 -6.05
C THR A 59 1.18 -14.44 -6.78
N GLU A 60 0.09 -15.17 -7.03
CA GLU A 60 0.15 -16.40 -7.84
C GLU A 60 0.71 -16.16 -9.26
N LYS A 61 0.34 -15.03 -9.88
CA LYS A 61 0.62 -14.74 -11.30
C LYS A 61 1.79 -13.79 -11.53
N GLY A 62 2.39 -13.24 -10.48
CA GLY A 62 3.39 -12.18 -10.60
C GLY A 62 3.88 -11.63 -9.27
N PHE A 63 4.63 -10.54 -9.31
CA PHE A 63 5.22 -9.93 -8.12
C PHE A 63 5.28 -8.41 -8.23
N TRP A 64 5.14 -7.73 -7.10
CA TRP A 64 5.31 -6.28 -7.00
C TRP A 64 6.77 -5.93 -6.73
N LYS A 65 7.34 -5.10 -7.60
CA LYS A 65 8.73 -4.63 -7.52
C LYS A 65 8.76 -3.14 -7.20
N GLU A 66 9.60 -2.76 -6.23
CA GLU A 66 9.85 -1.34 -5.91
C GLU A 66 10.51 -0.64 -7.09
N THR A 67 10.04 0.55 -7.45
CA THR A 67 10.62 1.35 -8.54
C THR A 67 11.53 2.47 -8.06
N ARG A 68 11.28 3.00 -6.87
CA ARG A 68 12.01 4.13 -6.29
C ARG A 68 12.17 3.97 -4.79
N SER A 69 13.12 4.72 -4.23
CA SER A 69 13.26 4.93 -2.79
C SER A 69 12.00 5.57 -2.20
N ASP A 70 11.76 5.33 -0.92
CA ASP A 70 10.63 5.88 -0.18
C ASP A 70 10.63 7.42 -0.26
N GLN A 71 9.47 7.98 -0.57
CA GLN A 71 9.23 9.42 -0.56
C GLN A 71 8.60 9.83 0.76
N LYS A 72 9.16 10.86 1.40
CA LYS A 72 8.59 11.45 2.62
C LYS A 72 7.33 12.25 2.27
N ILE A 73 6.30 12.11 3.10
CA ILE A 73 5.06 12.88 3.00
C ILE A 73 5.04 13.88 4.15
N TRP A 74 4.88 15.15 3.81
CA TRP A 74 4.87 16.27 4.75
C TRP A 74 3.46 16.80 4.93
N ARG A 75 3.16 17.31 6.13
CA ARG A 75 1.87 17.96 6.39
C ARG A 75 1.82 19.31 5.65
N LEU A 76 0.75 19.57 4.92
CA LEU A 76 0.59 20.84 4.18
C LEU A 76 0.64 22.07 5.10
N SER A 77 0.05 21.99 6.30
CA SER A 77 0.04 23.10 7.26
C SER A 77 1.34 23.25 8.06
N GLU A 78 2.19 22.22 8.11
CA GLU A 78 3.42 22.16 8.90
C GLU A 78 4.49 21.43 8.07
N PRO A 79 5.22 22.14 7.18
CA PRO A 79 6.12 21.51 6.20
C PRO A 79 7.27 20.71 6.80
N GLU A 80 7.67 20.97 8.05
CA GLU A 80 8.69 20.20 8.77
C GLU A 80 8.15 18.93 9.43
N ARG A 81 6.82 18.75 9.44
CA ARG A 81 6.19 17.59 10.06
C ARG A 81 5.98 16.48 9.05
N GLN A 82 6.83 15.46 9.12
CA GLN A 82 6.65 14.23 8.35
C GLN A 82 5.44 13.45 8.89
N ILE A 83 4.46 13.16 8.03
CA ILE A 83 3.24 12.42 8.38
C ILE A 83 3.20 11.01 7.81
N GLY A 84 4.12 10.67 6.90
CA GLY A 84 4.15 9.36 6.29
C GLY A 84 5.29 9.15 5.32
N LEU A 85 5.30 7.96 4.74
CA LEU A 85 6.17 7.53 3.65
C LEU A 85 5.30 6.94 2.54
N ARG A 86 5.64 7.25 1.30
CA ARG A 86 5.07 6.62 0.10
C ARG A 86 6.13 5.79 -0.59
N LYS A 87 5.83 4.54 -0.90
CA LYS A 87 6.64 3.67 -1.75
C LYS A 87 5.86 3.30 -3.00
N THR A 88 6.45 3.53 -4.17
CA THR A 88 5.83 3.15 -5.44
C THR A 88 6.36 1.81 -5.91
N LEU A 89 5.44 0.94 -6.31
CA LEU A 89 5.71 -0.39 -6.85
C LEU A 89 5.06 -0.55 -8.22
N VAL A 90 5.65 -1.41 -9.04
CA VAL A 90 5.08 -1.84 -10.31
C VAL A 90 4.93 -3.36 -10.28
N PHE A 91 3.80 -3.85 -10.81
CA PHE A 91 3.57 -5.28 -10.93
C PHE A 91 4.28 -5.85 -12.15
N TYR A 92 4.92 -6.99 -11.96
CA TYR A 92 5.52 -7.79 -13.01
C TYR A 92 4.78 -9.12 -13.09
N GLN A 93 4.27 -9.46 -14.27
CA GLN A 93 3.61 -10.72 -14.53
C GLN A 93 4.64 -11.83 -14.78
N GLY A 94 4.43 -13.02 -14.22
CA GLY A 94 5.33 -14.16 -14.29
C GLY A 94 6.28 -14.27 -13.08
N ARG A 95 7.19 -15.25 -13.13
CA ARG A 95 8.07 -15.57 -11.99
C ARG A 95 9.26 -14.62 -11.90
N ALA A 96 9.54 -14.14 -10.69
CA ALA A 96 10.76 -13.37 -10.43
C ALA A 96 12.04 -14.21 -10.70
N PRO A 97 13.13 -13.60 -11.21
CA PRO A 97 13.28 -12.19 -11.58
C PRO A 97 12.86 -11.87 -13.04
N ARG A 98 12.41 -12.86 -13.82
CA ARG A 98 12.20 -12.78 -15.28
C ARG A 98 10.78 -12.35 -15.71
N GLY A 99 10.03 -11.70 -14.82
CA GLY A 99 8.68 -11.25 -15.13
C GLY A 99 8.64 -10.12 -16.16
N THR A 100 7.50 -9.96 -16.81
CA THR A 100 7.22 -8.85 -17.74
C THR A 100 6.59 -7.70 -16.98
N LYS A 101 7.13 -6.49 -17.14
CA LYS A 101 6.57 -5.28 -16.52
C LYS A 101 5.15 -5.03 -17.04
N THR A 102 4.24 -4.64 -16.15
CA THR A 102 2.88 -4.22 -16.51
C THR A 102 2.66 -2.74 -16.19
N ASP A 103 1.50 -2.20 -16.57
CA ASP A 103 1.10 -0.83 -16.26
C ASP A 103 0.47 -0.67 -14.87
N TRP A 104 0.35 -1.77 -14.11
CA TRP A 104 -0.19 -1.72 -12.75
C TRP A 104 0.83 -1.12 -11.80
N VAL A 105 0.43 0.00 -11.19
CA VAL A 105 1.20 0.75 -10.21
C VAL A 105 0.50 0.68 -8.85
N MET A 106 1.27 0.50 -7.78
CA MET A 106 0.79 0.61 -6.41
C MET A 106 1.58 1.69 -5.69
N ASN A 107 0.87 2.57 -4.99
CA ASN A 107 1.45 3.48 -4.02
C ASN A 107 1.14 2.97 -2.61
N GLU A 108 2.14 2.43 -1.94
CA GLU A 108 2.05 1.96 -0.56
C GLU A 108 2.33 3.15 0.38
N TYR A 109 1.33 3.53 1.17
CA TYR A 109 1.43 4.61 2.16
C TYR A 109 1.56 4.01 3.56
N ARG A 110 2.57 4.46 4.31
CA ARG A 110 2.80 4.01 5.69
C ARG A 110 3.11 5.18 6.62
N LEU A 111 2.71 5.04 7.88
CA LEU A 111 3.13 5.97 8.93
C LEU A 111 4.64 5.85 9.18
N PRO A 112 5.31 6.93 9.63
CA PRO A 112 6.72 6.89 9.99
C PRO A 112 6.97 5.87 11.10
N ASP A 113 8.11 5.19 11.11
CA ASP A 113 8.38 4.15 12.12
C ASP A 113 8.53 4.75 13.55
N SER A 114 8.80 6.06 13.66
CA SER A 114 8.80 6.83 14.92
C SER A 114 7.40 7.28 15.38
N SER A 115 6.35 7.03 14.58
CA SER A 115 5.00 7.30 15.04
C SER A 115 4.63 6.26 16.10
N SER A 116 4.43 6.71 17.33
CA SER A 116 3.58 5.98 18.25
C SER A 116 2.21 5.93 17.59
N LEU A 117 1.69 4.71 17.35
CA LEU A 117 0.25 4.58 17.17
C LEU A 117 -0.38 5.26 18.41
N PRO A 118 -1.29 6.24 18.24
CA PRO A 118 -2.02 6.78 19.37
C PRO A 118 -2.82 5.67 20.07
#